data_AF-D6TV66-F1
#
_entry.id   AF-D6TV66-F1
#
_cell.length_a   1.000
_cell.length_b   1.000
_cell.length_c   1.000
_cell.angle_alpha   90.00
_cell.angle_beta   90.00
_cell.angle_gamma   90.00
#
_symmetry.space_group_name_H-M   'P 1'
#
loop_
_entity.id
_entity.type
_entity.pdbx_description
1 polymer ?
#
loop_
_entity_poly.entity_id
_entity_poly.type
_entity_poly.pdbx_seq_one_letter_code
_entity_poly.pdbx_strand_id
1 'polypeptide(L)'
;MNKRWHTTSLPVQGGPVFFLLCLYLLLANPQPTHATMSDDLTGWIQQHAVPFSRAEPGGSDADLQPLQQLIGSAQVVGLGEETHGTHEFFAMKARIIEYMVMHMGFMAFAMENDWGTSKEVDAYINGGSRDIWSILHNDLFITWRTQEVKDLLEWLRSYNADPAHARKVHFYGIDVQGIERPTVDEVLNYLHQVDPAQVERVHAIYQEFIADNQFTGGRRQYANLDEADKQRYKDDAQEVYNLLLSHQAEYTQHFSAQAFAQALQDARIVVQYAVIEPNRASPPITAPDFWYAQRDPYMAENAHWLQQHGVGRMVLWAHDYHTANDIRQYTLNDADIEGTMGAYLRHWLGPAYLSVGMTFSSGSFNDGFFTHLSANTITAFDPTSLNGVLGSVNTPRYMLDLRQAPTSGPVYAWLTTGQTLRLVGTGEGVGEDRAYRPGEAFDVLINFHNVHASQMVNTYPPVVTHQPSAITEERDYWTYIILGVFLFIVLLGGLILLLKRHRRPDKAKSA
;
A
#
# COMPACT_ATOMS: atom_id res chain seq x y z
N MET A 1 24.56 59.28 37.57
CA MET A 1 26.01 59.29 37.90
C MET A 1 26.60 57.95 37.49
N ASN A 2 27.59 57.96 36.57
CA ASN A 2 28.62 56.95 36.28
C ASN A 2 28.17 55.50 35.94
N LYS A 3 28.67 54.80 34.92
CA LYS A 3 30.05 54.68 34.41
C LYS A 3 30.08 54.30 32.92
N ARG A 4 31.03 54.86 32.19
CA ARG A 4 31.55 54.38 30.88
C ARG A 4 32.51 53.22 31.11
N TRP A 5 32.54 52.26 30.17
CA TRP A 5 33.66 51.33 29.99
C TRP A 5 34.24 51.52 28.59
N HIS A 6 35.56 51.68 28.54
CA HIS A 6 36.38 51.82 27.35
C HIS A 6 36.72 50.45 26.76
N THR A 7 36.67 50.32 25.45
CA THR A 7 37.30 49.23 24.69
C THR A 7 38.65 49.71 24.16
N THR A 8 39.72 49.02 24.55
CA THR A 8 41.06 49.14 23.96
C THR A 8 41.24 48.08 22.89
N SER A 9 41.53 48.49 21.65
CA SER A 9 41.93 47.63 20.56
C SER A 9 43.45 47.41 20.55
N LEU A 10 43.88 46.16 20.38
CA LEU A 10 45.25 45.79 20.03
C LEU A 10 45.28 45.36 18.55
N PRO A 11 46.30 45.74 17.75
CA PRO A 11 46.40 45.32 16.36
C PRO A 11 47.10 43.96 16.24
N VAL A 12 46.45 42.99 15.60
CA VAL A 12 47.10 41.75 15.16
C VAL A 12 47.68 41.98 13.77
N GLN A 13 49.00 42.08 13.68
CA GLN A 13 49.75 41.99 12.43
C GLN A 13 49.86 40.52 12.01
N GLY A 14 48.98 40.06 11.12
CA GLY A 14 49.11 38.81 10.37
C GLY A 14 49.13 39.14 8.88
N GLY A 15 50.32 39.12 8.27
CA GLY A 15 50.54 39.56 6.89
C GLY A 15 50.00 38.62 5.79
N PRO A 16 50.04 39.06 4.52
CA PRO A 16 49.38 38.46 3.35
C PRO A 16 49.86 37.05 2.92
N VAL A 17 50.84 36.47 3.61
CA VAL A 17 51.40 35.15 3.28
C VAL A 17 50.47 34.00 3.71
N PHE A 18 49.68 34.18 4.77
CA PHE A 18 48.74 33.15 5.23
C PHE A 18 47.51 33.02 4.30
N PHE A 19 47.11 34.13 3.67
CA PHE A 19 46.00 34.14 2.70
C PHE A 19 46.37 33.45 1.37
N LEU A 20 47.63 33.56 0.93
CA LEU A 20 48.09 32.92 -0.30
C LEU A 20 48.24 31.40 -0.18
N LEU A 21 48.60 30.88 1.01
CA LEU A 21 48.68 29.44 1.26
C LEU A 21 47.30 28.76 1.34
N CYS A 22 46.29 29.43 1.91
CA CYS A 22 44.90 28.94 1.86
C CYS A 22 44.33 28.96 0.44
N LEU A 23 44.69 29.96 -0.39
CA LEU A 23 44.27 30.02 -1.79
C LEU A 23 44.93 28.93 -2.65
N TYR A 24 46.18 28.55 -2.36
CA TYR A 24 46.88 27.49 -3.08
C TYR A 24 46.34 26.09 -2.74
N LEU A 25 45.92 25.86 -1.48
CA LEU A 25 45.27 24.60 -1.08
C LEU A 25 43.83 24.46 -1.64
N LEU A 26 43.15 25.58 -1.91
CA LEU A 26 41.87 25.59 -2.65
C LEU A 26 42.03 25.39 -4.17
N LEU A 27 43.20 25.73 -4.74
CA LEU A 27 43.50 25.55 -6.16
C LEU A 27 44.21 24.23 -6.48
N ALA A 28 44.74 23.52 -5.49
CA ALA A 28 45.46 22.25 -5.66
C ALA A 28 44.57 20.99 -5.59
N ASN A 29 43.28 21.14 -5.25
CA ASN A 29 42.29 20.07 -5.35
C ASN A 29 41.27 20.44 -6.44
N PRO A 30 41.52 20.11 -7.71
CA PRO A 30 40.50 20.28 -8.74
C PRO A 30 39.29 19.43 -8.31
N GLN A 31 38.18 20.10 -7.98
CA GLN A 31 36.89 19.42 -7.93
C GLN A 31 36.70 18.77 -9.31
N PRO A 32 36.38 17.47 -9.38
CA PRO A 32 36.15 16.83 -10.67
C PRO A 32 35.07 17.62 -11.42
N THR A 33 35.33 17.90 -12.70
CA THR A 33 34.36 18.57 -13.56
C THR A 33 33.12 17.68 -13.71
N HIS A 34 31.94 18.25 -13.96
CA HIS A 34 30.70 17.49 -14.15
C HIS A 34 30.84 16.36 -15.19
N ALA A 35 31.58 16.58 -16.28
CA ALA A 35 31.85 15.57 -17.29
C ALA A 35 32.66 14.38 -16.73
N THR A 36 33.74 14.66 -15.99
CA THR A 36 34.58 13.62 -15.35
C THR A 36 33.84 12.86 -14.23
N MET A 37 32.98 13.54 -13.46
CA MET A 37 32.11 12.86 -12.48
C MET A 37 31.11 11.92 -13.14
N SER A 38 30.50 12.35 -14.26
CA SER A 38 29.57 11.54 -15.03
C SER A 38 30.25 10.29 -15.58
N ASP A 39 31.47 10.40 -16.13
CA ASP A 39 32.19 9.26 -16.71
C ASP A 39 32.60 8.22 -15.66
N ASP A 40 33.11 8.65 -14.50
CA ASP A 40 33.49 7.76 -13.40
C ASP A 40 32.27 7.02 -12.83
N LEU A 41 31.15 7.72 -12.68
CA LEU A 41 29.90 7.14 -12.17
C LEU A 41 29.28 6.15 -13.15
N THR A 42 29.13 6.55 -14.41
CA THR A 42 28.53 5.68 -15.45
C THR A 42 29.42 4.45 -15.67
N GLY A 43 30.75 4.62 -15.63
CA GLY A 43 31.71 3.52 -15.67
C GLY A 43 31.57 2.57 -14.47
N TRP A 44 31.41 3.10 -13.25
CA TRP A 44 31.18 2.29 -12.06
C TRP A 44 29.85 1.52 -12.14
N ILE A 45 28.76 2.18 -12.54
CA ILE A 45 27.45 1.52 -12.71
C ILE A 45 27.56 0.41 -13.75
N GLN A 46 28.17 0.67 -14.91
CA GLN A 46 28.32 -0.33 -15.98
C GLN A 46 29.11 -1.58 -15.53
N GLN A 47 30.04 -1.44 -14.59
CA GLN A 47 30.84 -2.54 -14.04
C GLN A 47 30.09 -3.35 -12.96
N HIS A 48 29.17 -2.71 -12.23
CA HIS A 48 28.47 -3.31 -11.09
C HIS A 48 26.98 -3.63 -11.38
N ALA A 49 26.47 -3.19 -12.53
CA ALA A 49 25.14 -3.51 -13.00
C ALA A 49 24.98 -5.01 -13.22
N VAL A 50 23.94 -5.58 -12.62
CA VAL A 50 23.52 -6.95 -12.82
C VAL A 50 22.36 -6.96 -13.82
N PRO A 51 22.63 -7.26 -15.10
CA PRO A 51 21.59 -7.20 -16.13
C PRO A 51 20.57 -8.33 -15.96
N PHE A 52 19.33 -8.06 -16.33
CA PHE A 52 18.28 -9.08 -16.44
C PHE A 52 17.53 -8.97 -17.76
N SER A 53 16.96 -10.08 -18.19
CA SER A 53 16.45 -10.26 -19.54
C SER A 53 15.06 -9.65 -19.74
N ARG A 54 14.20 -9.68 -18.72
CA ARG A 54 12.80 -9.25 -18.78
C ARG A 54 12.24 -8.84 -17.42
N ALA A 55 11.17 -8.04 -17.43
CA ALA A 55 10.45 -7.69 -16.20
C ALA A 55 9.48 -8.79 -15.79
N GLU A 56 8.80 -9.42 -16.74
CA GLU A 56 7.55 -10.12 -16.43
C GLU A 56 7.78 -11.56 -15.95
N PRO A 57 6.83 -12.11 -15.16
CA PRO A 57 6.91 -13.48 -14.69
C PRO A 57 6.88 -14.54 -15.80
N GLY A 58 7.20 -15.76 -15.40
CA GLY A 58 7.34 -16.92 -16.28
C GLY A 58 8.70 -17.02 -16.99
N GLY A 59 8.91 -18.15 -17.66
CA GLY A 59 10.21 -18.46 -18.27
C GLY A 59 11.29 -18.81 -17.25
N SER A 60 12.56 -18.59 -17.61
CA SER A 60 13.70 -18.84 -16.72
C SER A 60 13.84 -17.71 -15.69
N ASP A 61 14.21 -18.07 -14.46
CA ASP A 61 14.51 -17.16 -13.36
C ASP A 61 16.03 -17.08 -13.05
N ALA A 62 16.87 -17.66 -13.92
CA ALA A 62 18.32 -17.73 -13.71
C ALA A 62 18.99 -16.35 -13.61
N ASP A 63 18.47 -15.33 -14.32
CA ASP A 63 18.97 -13.95 -14.24
C ASP A 63 18.57 -13.24 -12.93
N LEU A 64 17.67 -13.83 -12.12
CA LEU A 64 17.35 -13.40 -10.76
C LEU A 64 18.20 -14.09 -9.69
N GLN A 65 19.03 -15.07 -10.03
CA GLN A 65 19.95 -15.71 -9.07
C GLN A 65 20.76 -14.71 -8.23
N PRO A 66 21.29 -13.60 -8.79
CA PRO A 66 22.01 -12.59 -8.01
C PRO A 66 21.19 -11.96 -6.88
N LEU A 67 19.84 -11.96 -6.95
CA LEU A 67 18.99 -11.46 -5.88
C LEU A 67 19.25 -12.16 -4.55
N GLN A 68 19.63 -13.44 -4.56
CA GLN A 68 19.95 -14.17 -3.33
C GLN A 68 21.06 -13.48 -2.53
N GLN A 69 22.10 -13.03 -3.24
CA GLN A 69 23.21 -12.30 -2.63
C GLN A 69 22.82 -10.87 -2.28
N LEU A 70 22.08 -10.18 -3.16
CA LEU A 70 21.63 -8.80 -2.92
C LEU A 70 20.77 -8.71 -1.65
N ILE A 71 19.80 -9.60 -1.51
CA ILE A 71 18.88 -9.64 -0.36
C ILE A 71 19.56 -10.19 0.89
N GLY A 72 20.39 -11.23 0.73
CA GLY A 72 21.10 -11.88 1.84
C GLY A 72 20.16 -12.33 2.96
N SER A 73 20.48 -11.94 4.19
CA SER A 73 19.76 -12.32 5.41
C SER A 73 18.63 -11.36 5.81
N ALA A 74 18.25 -10.41 4.95
CA ALA A 74 17.16 -9.49 5.24
C ALA A 74 15.88 -10.25 5.59
N GLN A 75 15.21 -9.81 6.66
CA GLN A 75 13.93 -10.33 7.11
C GLN A 75 12.78 -9.58 6.46
N VAL A 76 12.94 -8.28 6.20
CA VAL A 76 11.96 -7.45 5.50
C VAL A 76 12.64 -6.84 4.28
N VAL A 77 12.05 -7.05 3.10
CA VAL A 77 12.51 -6.42 1.85
C VAL A 77 11.43 -5.46 1.36
N GLY A 78 11.69 -4.16 1.46
CA GLY A 78 10.87 -3.13 0.83
C GLY A 78 11.15 -3.09 -0.67
N LEU A 79 10.17 -3.51 -1.47
CA LEU A 79 10.18 -3.35 -2.92
C LEU A 79 9.41 -2.09 -3.27
N GLY A 80 10.14 -1.07 -3.68
CA GLY A 80 9.67 0.23 -4.14
C GLY A 80 9.15 0.22 -5.58
N GLU A 81 8.38 1.26 -5.93
CA GLU A 81 8.11 1.67 -7.31
C GLU A 81 8.08 3.20 -7.43
N GLU A 82 8.73 3.77 -8.44
CA GLU A 82 8.74 5.22 -8.69
C GLU A 82 7.37 5.78 -9.16
N THR A 83 6.50 4.91 -9.69
CA THR A 83 5.12 5.24 -10.05
C THR A 83 4.16 4.08 -9.75
N HIS A 84 2.91 4.39 -9.40
CA HIS A 84 1.84 3.39 -9.22
C HIS A 84 1.18 2.91 -10.52
N GLY A 85 1.73 3.23 -11.69
CA GLY A 85 1.07 2.99 -12.97
C GLY A 85 1.96 2.39 -14.04
N THR A 86 3.04 1.71 -13.65
CA THR A 86 4.03 1.18 -14.58
C THR A 86 3.97 -0.34 -14.67
N HIS A 87 3.80 -0.86 -15.89
CA HIS A 87 3.77 -2.30 -16.19
C HIS A 87 5.03 -3.02 -15.68
N GLU A 88 6.22 -2.54 -16.06
CA GLU A 88 7.48 -3.20 -15.76
C GLU A 88 7.79 -3.25 -14.26
N PHE A 89 7.39 -2.23 -13.50
CA PHE A 89 7.55 -2.23 -12.04
C PHE A 89 6.69 -3.33 -11.42
N PHE A 90 5.39 -3.37 -11.78
CA PHE A 90 4.50 -4.40 -11.23
C PHE A 90 4.89 -5.80 -11.67
N ALA A 91 5.24 -5.98 -12.94
CA ALA A 91 5.66 -7.26 -13.48
C ALA A 91 6.98 -7.75 -12.85
N MET A 92 7.97 -6.86 -12.68
CA MET A 92 9.24 -7.22 -12.02
C MET A 92 9.06 -7.51 -10.54
N LYS A 93 8.23 -6.74 -9.83
CA LYS A 93 7.93 -7.02 -8.42
C LYS A 93 7.23 -8.37 -8.26
N ALA A 94 6.26 -8.69 -9.11
CA ALA A 94 5.64 -10.01 -9.15
C ALA A 94 6.70 -11.10 -9.39
N ARG A 95 7.56 -10.93 -10.39
CA ARG A 95 8.64 -11.88 -10.72
C ARG A 95 9.63 -12.09 -9.56
N ILE A 96 9.99 -11.01 -8.87
CA ILE A 96 10.85 -11.07 -7.67
C ILE A 96 10.15 -11.81 -6.53
N ILE A 97 8.85 -11.56 -6.32
CA ILE A 97 8.06 -12.25 -5.29
C ILE A 97 8.00 -13.74 -5.57
N GLU A 98 7.69 -14.15 -6.80
CA GLU A 98 7.71 -15.57 -7.21
C GLU A 98 9.07 -16.21 -6.88
N TYR A 99 10.15 -15.53 -7.25
CA TYR A 99 11.51 -16.00 -6.98
C TYR A 99 11.81 -16.13 -5.48
N MET A 100 11.44 -15.13 -4.69
CA MET A 100 11.67 -15.12 -3.24
C MET A 100 10.85 -16.20 -2.52
N VAL A 101 9.63 -16.46 -2.95
CA VAL A 101 8.77 -17.55 -2.45
C VAL A 101 9.41 -18.90 -2.78
N MET A 102 9.80 -19.11 -4.04
CA MET A 102 10.33 -20.39 -4.52
C MET A 102 11.71 -20.73 -3.97
N HIS A 103 12.61 -19.75 -3.85
CA HIS A 103 14.03 -20.01 -3.58
C HIS A 103 14.54 -19.45 -2.26
N MET A 104 13.83 -18.50 -1.65
CA MET A 104 14.36 -17.73 -0.50
C MET A 104 13.50 -17.84 0.76
N GLY A 105 12.36 -18.53 0.67
CA GLY A 105 11.50 -18.84 1.81
C GLY A 105 10.73 -17.64 2.37
N PHE A 106 10.49 -16.61 1.56
CA PHE A 106 9.57 -15.52 1.92
C PHE A 106 8.13 -16.01 1.81
N MET A 107 7.40 -15.94 2.92
CA MET A 107 6.03 -16.46 3.03
C MET A 107 5.05 -15.39 3.51
N ALA A 108 5.51 -14.19 3.83
CA ALA A 108 4.68 -13.05 4.16
C ALA A 108 4.79 -12.01 3.04
N PHE A 109 3.65 -11.59 2.50
CA PHE A 109 3.58 -10.53 1.50
C PHE A 109 2.71 -9.40 2.03
N ALA A 110 3.35 -8.30 2.43
CA ALA A 110 2.69 -7.08 2.84
C ALA A 110 2.62 -6.09 1.67
N MET A 111 1.49 -5.42 1.50
CA MET A 111 1.27 -4.45 0.45
C MET A 111 0.75 -3.12 1.02
N GLU A 112 1.10 -2.02 0.37
CA GLU A 112 0.49 -0.69 0.53
C GLU A 112 -0.98 -0.74 0.10
N ASN A 113 -1.76 -1.44 0.91
CA ASN A 113 -3.18 -1.67 0.80
C ASN A 113 -3.75 -1.74 2.22
N ASP A 114 -5.02 -1.43 2.32
CA ASP A 114 -5.76 -1.35 3.58
C ASP A 114 -5.73 -2.66 4.37
N TRP A 115 -5.53 -2.57 5.68
CA TRP A 115 -5.26 -3.70 6.59
C TRP A 115 -6.32 -4.80 6.56
N GLY A 116 -7.59 -4.45 6.73
CA GLY A 116 -8.71 -5.38 6.87
C GLY A 116 -9.13 -6.04 5.58
N THR A 117 -9.24 -5.29 4.49
CA THR A 117 -9.57 -5.75 3.13
C THR A 117 -8.49 -6.70 2.62
N SER A 118 -7.23 -6.48 3.01
CA SER A 118 -6.14 -7.40 2.69
C SER A 118 -6.32 -8.79 3.33
N LYS A 119 -7.12 -8.95 4.40
CA LYS A 119 -7.50 -10.28 4.92
C LYS A 119 -8.36 -11.06 3.94
N GLU A 120 -9.20 -10.38 3.15
CA GLU A 120 -10.00 -11.00 2.09
C GLU A 120 -9.12 -11.44 0.91
N VAL A 121 -8.07 -10.67 0.61
CA VAL A 121 -7.03 -11.06 -0.36
C VAL A 121 -6.29 -12.30 0.13
N ASP A 122 -5.91 -12.35 1.41
CA ASP A 122 -5.29 -13.53 2.03
C ASP A 122 -6.20 -14.77 1.97
N ALA A 123 -7.46 -14.60 2.34
CA ALA A 123 -8.46 -15.66 2.27
C ALA A 123 -8.62 -16.17 0.82
N TYR A 124 -8.61 -15.27 -0.17
CA TYR A 124 -8.61 -15.66 -1.58
C TYR A 124 -7.38 -16.49 -1.96
N ILE A 125 -6.16 -16.07 -1.65
CA ILE A 125 -4.99 -16.88 -2.02
C ILE A 125 -4.92 -18.20 -1.25
N ASN A 126 -5.59 -18.31 -0.09
CA ASN A 126 -5.66 -19.52 0.73
C ASN A 126 -6.90 -20.39 0.45
N GLY A 127 -7.52 -20.25 -0.73
CA GLY A 127 -8.56 -21.17 -1.21
C GLY A 127 -10.00 -20.74 -0.93
N GLY A 128 -10.20 -19.50 -0.46
CA GLY A 128 -11.53 -18.89 -0.32
C GLY A 128 -12.35 -18.94 -1.60
N SER A 129 -13.67 -18.85 -1.47
CA SER A 129 -14.61 -19.07 -2.59
C SER A 129 -14.90 -17.83 -3.45
N ARG A 130 -14.48 -16.63 -3.00
CA ARG A 130 -14.66 -15.38 -3.77
C ARG A 130 -13.83 -15.45 -5.06
N ASP A 131 -14.35 -14.88 -6.14
CA ASP A 131 -13.64 -14.79 -7.42
C ASP A 131 -12.63 -13.63 -7.43
N ILE A 132 -11.63 -13.72 -8.31
CA ILE A 132 -10.56 -12.72 -8.43
C ILE A 132 -11.08 -11.31 -8.74
N TRP A 133 -12.17 -11.15 -9.49
CA TRP A 133 -12.69 -9.82 -9.85
C TRP A 133 -13.32 -9.13 -8.66
N SER A 134 -14.03 -9.90 -7.82
CA SER A 134 -14.51 -9.41 -6.53
C SER A 134 -13.37 -8.93 -5.63
N ILE A 135 -12.24 -9.66 -5.61
CA ILE A 135 -11.05 -9.29 -4.81
C ILE A 135 -10.43 -8.00 -5.33
N LEU A 136 -10.16 -7.91 -6.63
CA LEU A 136 -9.58 -6.72 -7.24
C LEU A 136 -10.47 -5.47 -7.03
N HIS A 137 -11.80 -5.62 -7.13
CA HIS A 137 -12.71 -4.48 -7.07
C HIS A 137 -13.01 -3.99 -5.66
N ASN A 138 -13.13 -4.90 -4.69
CA ASN A 138 -13.60 -4.56 -3.35
C ASN A 138 -12.46 -4.44 -2.33
N ASP A 139 -11.37 -5.19 -2.53
CA ASP A 139 -10.38 -5.41 -1.49
C ASP A 139 -9.00 -4.83 -1.82
N LEU A 140 -8.83 -4.28 -3.03
CA LEU A 140 -7.62 -3.57 -3.44
C LEU A 140 -7.90 -2.12 -3.84
N PHE A 141 -6.94 -1.25 -3.54
CA PHE A 141 -6.88 0.09 -4.12
C PHE A 141 -6.88 0.04 -5.64
N ILE A 142 -7.45 1.09 -6.25
CA ILE A 142 -7.59 1.18 -7.71
C ILE A 142 -6.26 1.12 -8.45
N THR A 143 -5.16 1.59 -7.85
CA THR A 143 -3.79 1.49 -8.37
C THR A 143 -3.35 0.05 -8.62
N TRP A 144 -3.85 -0.89 -7.82
CA TRP A 144 -3.52 -2.31 -7.89
C TRP A 144 -4.49 -3.10 -8.77
N ARG A 145 -5.50 -2.45 -9.38
CA ARG A 145 -6.48 -3.10 -10.25
C ARG A 145 -5.93 -3.26 -11.65
N THR A 146 -4.90 -4.08 -11.76
CA THR A 146 -4.18 -4.31 -13.01
C THR A 146 -4.02 -5.79 -13.32
N GLN A 147 -3.71 -6.10 -14.56
CA GLN A 147 -3.45 -7.47 -15.00
C GLN A 147 -2.23 -8.06 -14.27
N GLU A 148 -1.20 -7.26 -14.02
CA GLU A 148 0.04 -7.69 -13.36
C GLU A 148 -0.22 -8.14 -11.91
N VAL A 149 -1.00 -7.38 -11.14
CA VAL A 149 -1.36 -7.75 -9.77
C VAL A 149 -2.34 -8.93 -9.76
N LYS A 150 -3.31 -8.94 -10.69
CA LYS A 150 -4.23 -10.08 -10.86
C LYS A 150 -3.46 -11.39 -11.06
N ASP A 151 -2.51 -11.41 -11.98
CA ASP A 151 -1.73 -12.60 -12.32
C ASP A 151 -0.87 -13.07 -11.13
N LEU A 152 -0.29 -12.14 -10.37
CA LEU A 152 0.42 -12.46 -9.13
C LEU A 152 -0.50 -13.13 -8.10
N LEU A 153 -1.72 -12.62 -7.87
CA LEU A 153 -2.65 -13.19 -6.91
C LEU A 153 -3.13 -14.59 -7.34
N GLU A 154 -3.35 -14.82 -8.63
CA GLU A 154 -3.68 -16.15 -9.16
C GLU A 154 -2.50 -17.12 -9.04
N TRP A 155 -1.27 -16.64 -9.25
CA TRP A 155 -0.07 -17.44 -9.03
C TRP A 155 0.09 -17.82 -7.55
N LEU A 156 -0.07 -16.87 -6.63
CA LEU A 156 -0.01 -17.11 -5.18
C LEU A 156 -1.08 -18.11 -4.74
N ARG A 157 -2.30 -17.99 -5.27
CA ARG A 157 -3.37 -18.96 -5.02
C ARG A 157 -2.99 -20.36 -5.52
N SER A 158 -2.39 -20.44 -6.70
CA SER A 158 -1.96 -21.72 -7.29
C SER A 158 -0.83 -22.36 -6.49
N TYR A 159 0.16 -21.57 -6.05
CA TYR A 159 1.21 -22.00 -5.13
C TYR A 159 0.61 -22.54 -3.83
N ASN A 160 -0.30 -21.80 -3.21
CA ASN A 160 -0.92 -22.23 -1.96
C ASN A 160 -1.81 -23.47 -2.12
N ALA A 161 -2.44 -23.68 -3.28
CA ALA A 161 -3.26 -24.84 -3.54
C ALA A 161 -2.45 -26.14 -3.70
N ASP A 162 -1.16 -26.06 -4.07
CA ASP A 162 -0.32 -27.26 -4.25
C ASP A 162 -0.01 -27.93 -2.90
N PRO A 163 -0.44 -29.19 -2.66
CA PRO A 163 -0.13 -29.91 -1.43
C PRO A 163 1.37 -30.20 -1.23
N ALA A 164 2.20 -30.12 -2.27
CA ALA A 164 3.65 -30.26 -2.17
C ALA A 164 4.30 -29.08 -1.42
N HIS A 165 3.65 -27.91 -1.41
CA HIS A 165 4.13 -26.74 -0.69
C HIS A 165 3.61 -26.75 0.75
N ALA A 166 4.43 -27.27 1.67
CA ALA A 166 4.06 -27.39 3.09
C ALA A 166 3.88 -26.03 3.80
N ARG A 167 4.59 -24.99 3.33
CA ARG A 167 4.42 -23.61 3.80
C ARG A 167 3.59 -22.85 2.79
N LYS A 168 2.64 -22.06 3.27
CA LYS A 168 1.75 -21.24 2.46
C LYS A 168 2.16 -19.78 2.59
N VAL A 169 1.97 -19.04 1.51
CA VAL A 169 2.16 -17.59 1.49
C VAL A 169 0.93 -16.93 2.07
N HIS A 170 1.14 -15.90 2.88
CA HIS A 170 0.08 -15.06 3.42
C HIS A 170 0.20 -13.62 2.92
N PHE A 171 -0.96 -13.00 2.67
CA PHE A 171 -1.10 -11.62 2.23
C PHE A 171 -1.48 -10.72 3.42
N TYR A 172 -0.89 -9.54 3.48
CA TYR A 172 -1.13 -8.56 4.53
C TYR A 172 -1.27 -7.15 3.95
N GLY A 173 -2.16 -6.36 4.53
CA GLY A 173 -2.21 -4.92 4.31
C GLY A 173 -1.45 -4.24 5.43
N ILE A 174 -0.80 -3.12 5.14
CA ILE A 174 -0.14 -2.29 6.15
C ILE A 174 -0.70 -0.87 6.21
N ASP A 175 -1.60 -0.53 5.29
CA ASP A 175 -2.17 0.79 5.16
C ASP A 175 -3.47 0.93 5.96
N VAL A 176 -3.88 2.19 6.15
CA VAL A 176 -4.97 2.60 7.04
C VAL A 176 -5.78 3.74 6.41
N GLN A 177 -6.01 3.70 5.09
CA GLN A 177 -6.77 4.73 4.37
C GLN A 177 -8.28 4.56 4.48
N GLY A 178 -8.76 3.40 4.95
CA GLY A 178 -10.17 3.09 5.15
C GLY A 178 -10.45 2.59 6.57
N ILE A 179 -11.70 2.78 7.02
CA ILE A 179 -12.28 1.99 8.10
C ILE A 179 -13.09 0.86 7.51
N GLU A 180 -12.62 -0.36 7.72
CA GLU A 180 -13.06 -1.51 6.95
C GLU A 180 -13.87 -2.45 7.82
N ARG A 181 -14.97 -2.99 7.29
CA ARG A 181 -15.81 -3.96 8.01
C ARG A 181 -15.00 -5.14 8.55
N PRO A 182 -14.11 -5.80 7.76
CA PRO A 182 -13.27 -6.88 8.29
C PRO A 182 -12.43 -6.49 9.52
N THR A 183 -11.99 -5.24 9.65
CA THR A 183 -11.22 -4.78 10.81
C THR A 183 -12.09 -4.70 12.05
N VAL A 184 -13.26 -4.05 11.96
CA VAL A 184 -14.15 -3.90 13.13
C VAL A 184 -14.85 -5.20 13.50
N ASP A 185 -15.20 -6.04 12.51
CA ASP A 185 -15.92 -7.28 12.71
C ASP A 185 -15.03 -8.28 13.48
N GLU A 186 -13.72 -8.27 13.27
CA GLU A 186 -12.76 -9.10 14.03
C GLU A 186 -12.72 -8.73 15.53
N VAL A 187 -12.75 -7.43 15.85
CA VAL A 187 -12.85 -6.98 17.25
C VAL A 187 -14.17 -7.45 17.88
N LEU A 188 -15.29 -7.30 17.17
CA LEU A 188 -16.60 -7.74 17.65
C LEU A 188 -16.70 -9.26 17.80
N ASN A 189 -16.17 -10.02 16.83
CA ASN A 189 -16.13 -11.48 16.87
C ASN A 189 -15.29 -11.98 18.05
N TYR A 190 -14.17 -11.32 18.32
CA TYR A 190 -13.35 -11.64 19.49
C TYR A 190 -14.10 -11.36 20.80
N LEU A 191 -14.72 -10.18 20.94
CA LEU A 191 -15.53 -9.84 22.12
C LEU A 191 -16.70 -10.80 22.31
N HIS A 192 -17.35 -11.26 21.25
CA HIS A 192 -18.37 -12.31 21.33
C HIS A 192 -17.88 -13.58 22.00
N GLN A 193 -16.59 -13.92 21.91
CA GLN A 193 -16.00 -15.08 22.59
C GLN A 193 -15.64 -14.77 24.04
N VAL A 194 -15.05 -13.59 24.31
CA VAL A 194 -14.39 -13.33 25.61
C VAL A 194 -15.19 -12.44 26.56
N ASP A 195 -15.96 -11.48 26.05
CA ASP A 195 -16.81 -10.57 26.82
C ASP A 195 -18.07 -10.17 26.01
N PRO A 196 -19.08 -11.07 25.94
CA PRO A 196 -20.32 -10.80 25.23
C PRO A 196 -21.09 -9.57 25.73
N ALA A 197 -20.82 -9.11 26.96
CA ALA A 197 -21.53 -7.97 27.54
C ALA A 197 -21.09 -6.63 26.93
N GLN A 198 -19.89 -6.55 26.34
CA GLN A 198 -19.39 -5.34 25.69
C GLN A 198 -19.75 -5.26 24.20
N VAL A 199 -20.18 -6.36 23.58
CA VAL A 199 -20.42 -6.42 22.14
C VAL A 199 -21.40 -5.34 21.68
N GLU A 200 -22.55 -5.19 22.35
CA GLU A 200 -23.56 -4.22 21.93
C GLU A 200 -23.04 -2.78 22.00
N ARG A 201 -22.27 -2.46 23.05
CA ARG A 201 -21.62 -1.15 23.22
C ARG A 201 -20.59 -0.89 22.13
N VAL A 202 -19.66 -1.84 21.90
CA VAL A 202 -18.59 -1.67 20.90
C VAL A 202 -19.17 -1.65 19.48
N HIS A 203 -20.21 -2.44 19.22
CA HIS A 203 -20.92 -2.42 17.95
C HIS A 203 -21.57 -1.06 17.71
N ALA A 204 -22.23 -0.47 18.72
CA ALA A 204 -22.81 0.86 18.60
C ALA A 204 -21.75 1.92 18.25
N ILE A 205 -20.61 1.91 18.94
CA ILE A 205 -19.48 2.80 18.63
C ILE A 205 -19.03 2.64 17.17
N TYR A 206 -18.73 1.42 16.73
CA TYR A 206 -18.28 1.18 15.36
C TYR A 206 -19.35 1.42 14.28
N GLN A 207 -20.64 1.26 14.61
CA GLN A 207 -21.70 1.58 13.67
C GLN A 207 -21.79 3.08 13.40
N GLU A 208 -21.58 3.95 14.39
CA GLU A 208 -21.51 5.40 14.16
C GLU A 208 -20.39 5.73 13.18
N PHE A 209 -19.21 5.16 13.41
CA PHE A 209 -18.07 5.26 12.50
C PHE A 209 -18.36 4.79 11.07
N ILE A 210 -18.97 3.62 10.89
CA ILE A 210 -19.20 3.04 9.55
C ILE A 210 -20.39 3.67 8.84
N ALA A 211 -21.49 3.92 9.54
CA ALA A 211 -22.71 4.48 8.98
C ALA A 211 -22.50 5.91 8.46
N ASP A 212 -21.62 6.66 9.13
CA ASP A 212 -21.17 7.97 8.71
C ASP A 212 -20.03 7.93 7.68
N ASN A 213 -19.56 6.73 7.28
CA ASN A 213 -18.39 6.52 6.41
C ASN A 213 -18.63 5.44 5.34
N GLN A 214 -19.88 5.26 4.89
CA GLN A 214 -20.35 4.07 4.17
C GLN A 214 -19.46 3.69 2.97
N PHE A 215 -18.79 2.53 3.08
CA PHE A 215 -18.04 1.78 2.06
C PHE A 215 -17.08 2.58 1.15
N THR A 216 -15.77 2.30 1.28
CA THR A 216 -14.73 2.61 0.29
C THR A 216 -14.66 4.08 -0.17
N GLY A 217 -15.01 5.04 0.69
CA GLY A 217 -14.98 6.45 0.28
C GLY A 217 -15.56 7.50 1.23
N GLY A 218 -15.81 7.21 2.52
CA GLY A 218 -16.37 8.21 3.42
C GLY A 218 -15.39 9.31 3.87
N ARG A 219 -14.28 9.49 3.17
CA ARG A 219 -13.49 10.74 3.12
C ARG A 219 -14.37 11.98 3.04
N ARG A 220 -15.39 11.96 2.18
CA ARG A 220 -16.29 13.12 1.99
C ARG A 220 -17.19 13.37 3.19
N GLN A 221 -17.61 12.32 3.88
CA GLN A 221 -18.47 12.44 5.07
C GLN A 221 -17.63 12.86 6.28
N TYR A 222 -16.47 12.24 6.47
CA TYR A 222 -15.51 12.61 7.50
C TYR A 222 -15.05 14.08 7.35
N ALA A 223 -14.73 14.52 6.13
CA ALA A 223 -14.33 15.91 5.88
C ALA A 223 -15.41 16.95 6.22
N ASN A 224 -16.68 16.55 6.29
CA ASN A 224 -17.80 17.43 6.62
C ASN A 224 -18.10 17.48 8.14
N LEU A 225 -17.43 16.66 8.95
CA LEU A 225 -17.58 16.67 10.41
C LEU A 225 -16.98 17.94 11.01
N ASP A 226 -17.58 18.42 12.10
CA ASP A 226 -16.97 19.48 12.90
C ASP A 226 -15.83 18.94 13.79
N GLU A 227 -15.05 19.84 14.40
CA GLU A 227 -13.91 19.43 15.24
C GLU A 227 -14.34 18.63 16.48
N ALA A 228 -15.56 18.81 16.98
CA ALA A 228 -16.07 18.05 18.12
C ALA A 228 -16.41 16.61 17.72
N ASP A 229 -17.02 16.42 16.56
CA ASP A 229 -17.28 15.10 15.96
C ASP A 229 -15.98 14.35 15.65
N LYS A 230 -14.98 15.03 15.06
CA LYS A 230 -13.65 14.45 14.80
C LYS A 230 -12.95 14.03 16.09
N GLN A 231 -13.03 14.85 17.14
CA GLN A 231 -12.45 14.51 18.44
C GLN A 231 -13.19 13.34 19.10
N ARG A 232 -14.53 13.34 19.04
CA ARG A 232 -15.34 12.21 19.54
C ARG A 232 -14.89 10.90 18.90
N TYR A 233 -14.72 10.86 17.58
CA TYR A 233 -14.25 9.64 16.91
C TYR A 233 -12.87 9.19 17.45
N LYS A 234 -11.89 10.09 17.59
CA LYS A 234 -10.60 9.72 18.20
C LYS A 234 -10.77 9.11 19.59
N ASP A 235 -11.63 9.71 20.41
CA ASP A 235 -11.91 9.25 21.77
C ASP A 235 -12.63 7.89 21.78
N ASP A 236 -13.62 7.70 20.92
CA ASP A 236 -14.40 6.46 20.78
C ASP A 236 -13.55 5.28 20.29
N ALA A 237 -12.70 5.50 19.28
CA ALA A 237 -11.75 4.47 18.82
C ALA A 237 -10.76 4.11 19.94
N GLN A 238 -10.26 5.11 20.66
CA GLN A 238 -9.34 4.92 21.77
C GLN A 238 -10.01 4.22 22.95
N GLU A 239 -11.30 4.47 23.19
CA GLU A 239 -12.12 3.80 24.21
C GLU A 239 -12.16 2.29 23.96
N VAL A 240 -12.44 1.87 22.72
CA VAL A 240 -12.48 0.44 22.37
C VAL A 240 -11.09 -0.19 22.55
N TYR A 241 -10.02 0.45 22.07
CA TYR A 241 -8.66 -0.05 22.29
C TYR A 241 -8.32 -0.19 23.79
N ASN A 242 -8.66 0.82 24.60
CA ASN A 242 -8.41 0.80 26.05
C ASN A 242 -9.25 -0.26 26.77
N LEU A 243 -10.47 -0.52 26.31
CA LEU A 243 -11.31 -1.61 26.81
C LEU A 243 -10.60 -2.95 26.65
N LEU A 244 -10.09 -3.27 25.45
CA LEU A 244 -9.35 -4.50 25.22
C LEU A 244 -8.08 -4.55 26.09
N LEU A 245 -7.29 -3.47 26.09
CA LEU A 245 -6.04 -3.41 26.83
C LEU A 245 -6.22 -3.60 28.35
N SER A 246 -7.26 -2.98 28.94
CA SER A 246 -7.54 -3.09 30.38
C SER A 246 -7.94 -4.51 30.81
N HIS A 247 -8.45 -5.33 29.90
CA HIS A 247 -8.85 -6.72 30.15
C HIS A 247 -7.84 -7.74 29.59
N GLN A 248 -6.63 -7.31 29.20
CA GLN A 248 -5.64 -8.15 28.53
C GLN A 248 -5.40 -9.50 29.23
N ALA A 249 -5.19 -9.49 30.55
CA ALA A 249 -4.90 -10.71 31.30
C ALA A 249 -6.08 -11.70 31.28
N GLU A 250 -7.29 -11.19 31.47
CA GLU A 250 -8.53 -11.99 31.46
C GLU A 250 -8.83 -12.54 30.07
N TYR A 251 -8.83 -11.69 29.04
CA TYR A 251 -9.17 -12.09 27.67
C TYR A 251 -8.15 -13.06 27.10
N THR A 252 -6.85 -12.86 27.37
CA THR A 252 -5.79 -13.79 26.98
C THR A 252 -5.96 -15.15 27.64
N GLN A 253 -6.36 -15.19 28.91
CA GLN A 253 -6.61 -16.44 29.63
C GLN A 253 -7.87 -17.15 29.13
N HIS A 254 -8.91 -16.40 28.74
CA HIS A 254 -10.17 -16.97 28.26
C HIS A 254 -10.01 -17.62 26.88
N PHE A 255 -9.30 -16.97 25.94
CA PHE A 255 -9.19 -17.47 24.57
C PHE A 255 -7.75 -17.80 24.17
N SER A 256 -6.94 -16.81 23.80
CA SER A 256 -5.49 -16.99 23.62
C SER A 256 -4.77 -15.65 23.52
N ALA A 257 -3.46 -15.66 23.77
CA ALA A 257 -2.61 -14.47 23.61
C ALA A 257 -2.54 -14.00 22.15
N GLN A 258 -2.53 -14.94 21.19
CA GLN A 258 -2.46 -14.62 19.76
C GLN A 258 -3.74 -13.95 19.26
N ALA A 259 -4.91 -14.50 19.63
CA ALA A 259 -6.18 -13.90 19.25
C ALA A 259 -6.42 -12.55 19.94
N PHE A 260 -6.00 -12.41 21.20
CA PHE A 260 -6.00 -11.10 21.87
C PHE A 260 -5.13 -10.09 21.12
N ALA A 261 -3.90 -10.46 20.76
CA ALA A 261 -2.98 -9.59 20.04
C ALA A 261 -3.56 -9.14 18.69
N GLN A 262 -4.20 -10.06 17.95
CA GLN A 262 -4.88 -9.74 16.70
C GLN A 262 -6.04 -8.76 16.90
N ALA A 263 -6.94 -9.03 17.86
CA ALA A 263 -8.07 -8.14 18.14
C ALA A 263 -7.62 -6.76 18.64
N LEU A 264 -6.55 -6.71 19.44
CA LEU A 264 -5.96 -5.45 19.90
C LEU A 264 -5.33 -4.68 18.73
N GLN A 265 -4.67 -5.37 17.80
CA GLN A 265 -4.12 -4.74 16.60
C GLN A 265 -5.23 -4.24 15.68
N ASP A 266 -6.31 -4.99 15.49
CA ASP A 266 -7.47 -4.53 14.72
C ASP A 266 -8.10 -3.28 15.34
N ALA A 267 -8.23 -3.23 16.68
CA ALA A 267 -8.64 -2.01 17.38
C ALA A 267 -7.62 -0.87 17.21
N ARG A 268 -6.33 -1.17 17.18
CA ARG A 268 -5.26 -0.19 16.92
C ARG A 268 -5.35 0.41 15.53
N ILE A 269 -5.66 -0.38 14.49
CA ILE A 269 -5.90 0.10 13.13
C ILE A 269 -7.06 1.11 13.11
N VAL A 270 -8.14 0.86 13.85
CA VAL A 270 -9.26 1.81 13.96
C VAL A 270 -8.82 3.12 14.61
N VAL A 271 -7.97 3.06 15.65
CA VAL A 271 -7.35 4.27 16.26
C VAL A 271 -6.50 5.01 15.25
N GLN A 272 -5.63 4.32 14.50
CA GLN A 272 -4.76 4.92 13.49
C GLN A 272 -5.59 5.65 12.42
N TYR A 273 -6.64 4.99 11.90
CA TYR A 273 -7.58 5.60 10.95
C TYR A 273 -8.24 6.87 11.51
N ALA A 274 -8.78 6.80 12.73
CA ALA A 274 -9.43 7.94 13.40
C ALA A 274 -8.48 9.12 13.65
N VAL A 275 -7.17 8.88 13.75
CA VAL A 275 -6.15 9.92 13.89
C VAL A 275 -5.80 10.57 12.55
N ILE A 276 -5.58 9.79 11.48
CA ILE A 276 -5.06 10.33 10.22
C ILE A 276 -6.12 11.01 9.35
N GLU A 277 -7.33 10.44 9.28
CA GLU A 277 -8.37 10.93 8.37
C GLU A 277 -8.78 12.40 8.63
N PRO A 278 -8.91 12.89 9.88
CA PRO A 278 -9.21 14.30 10.13
C PRO A 278 -8.18 15.27 9.57
N ASN A 279 -6.91 14.86 9.50
CA ASN A 279 -5.81 15.73 9.07
C ASN A 279 -5.49 15.58 7.58
N ARG A 280 -6.34 14.85 6.84
CA ARG A 280 -6.22 14.68 5.39
C ARG A 280 -6.69 15.90 4.58
N ALA A 281 -7.51 16.76 5.20
CA ALA A 281 -8.05 17.98 4.58
C ALA A 281 -7.39 19.29 5.07
N SER A 282 -6.46 19.24 6.02
CA SER A 282 -5.68 20.38 6.55
C SER A 282 -4.53 19.84 7.39
N PRO A 283 -3.33 20.47 7.43
CA PRO A 283 -2.93 21.80 6.93
C PRO A 283 -1.88 21.73 5.76
N PRO A 284 -1.19 22.83 5.32
CA PRO A 284 -0.15 22.79 4.27
C PRO A 284 0.87 21.65 4.42
N ILE A 285 1.56 21.25 3.34
CA ILE A 285 2.58 20.16 3.36
C ILE A 285 3.65 20.34 4.48
N THR A 286 3.89 21.57 4.91
CA THR A 286 4.82 21.92 6.00
C THR A 286 4.22 21.76 7.38
N ALA A 287 2.93 21.49 7.46
CA ALA A 287 2.21 21.32 8.69
C ALA A 287 2.63 20.01 9.30
N PRO A 288 3.20 20.08 10.49
CA PRO A 288 2.95 19.14 11.51
C PRO A 288 2.07 17.89 11.26
N ASP A 289 0.77 18.13 11.30
CA ASP A 289 -0.32 17.19 11.33
C ASP A 289 -0.69 16.75 9.92
N PHE A 290 0.11 17.11 8.93
CA PHE A 290 -0.05 16.71 7.55
C PHE A 290 -0.18 15.18 7.46
N TRP A 291 -1.25 14.75 6.82
CA TRP A 291 -1.68 13.35 6.75
C TRP A 291 -0.56 12.35 6.41
N TYR A 292 0.33 12.69 5.47
CA TYR A 292 1.43 11.81 5.06
C TYR A 292 2.44 11.59 6.19
N ALA A 293 2.64 12.61 7.02
CA ALA A 293 3.59 12.56 8.12
C ALA A 293 3.08 11.67 9.28
N GLN A 294 1.78 11.38 9.32
CA GLN A 294 1.20 10.43 10.28
C GLN A 294 1.00 9.03 9.70
N ARG A 295 0.73 8.92 8.39
CA ARG A 295 0.49 7.63 7.71
C ARG A 295 1.72 6.72 7.68
N ASP A 296 2.89 7.22 7.27
CA ASP A 296 4.10 6.40 7.14
C ASP A 296 4.55 5.76 8.47
N PRO A 297 4.57 6.49 9.61
CA PRO A 297 4.81 5.88 10.91
C PRO A 297 3.84 4.74 11.24
N TYR A 298 2.55 4.87 10.90
CA TYR A 298 1.57 3.81 11.14
C TYR A 298 1.74 2.61 10.19
N MET A 299 2.05 2.84 8.91
CA MET A 299 2.41 1.73 8.02
C MET A 299 3.66 0.98 8.51
N ALA A 300 4.65 1.71 9.04
CA ALA A 300 5.82 1.11 9.68
C ALA A 300 5.44 0.33 10.93
N GLU A 301 4.61 0.91 11.82
CA GLU A 301 4.10 0.26 13.03
C GLU A 301 3.42 -1.07 12.68
N ASN A 302 2.57 -1.08 11.65
CA ASN A 302 1.83 -2.27 11.20
C ASN A 302 2.77 -3.34 10.61
N ALA A 303 3.71 -2.94 9.75
CA ALA A 303 4.72 -3.85 9.21
C ALA A 303 5.63 -4.43 10.32
N HIS A 304 5.99 -3.62 11.31
CA HIS A 304 6.80 -4.05 12.44
C HIS A 304 6.02 -4.98 13.37
N TRP A 305 4.74 -4.70 13.61
CA TRP A 305 3.86 -5.57 14.37
C TRP A 305 3.80 -6.97 13.75
N LEU A 306 3.63 -7.07 12.42
CA LEU A 306 3.65 -8.35 11.70
C LEU A 306 4.97 -9.11 11.96
N GLN A 307 6.11 -8.43 11.87
CA GLN A 307 7.43 -9.02 12.17
C GLN A 307 7.53 -9.53 13.61
N GLN A 308 7.08 -8.74 14.59
CA GLN A 308 7.07 -9.13 16.01
C GLN A 308 6.17 -10.34 16.28
N HIS A 309 5.13 -10.54 15.45
CA HIS A 309 4.19 -11.65 15.55
C HIS A 309 4.54 -12.84 14.65
N GLY A 310 5.79 -12.90 14.17
CA GLY A 310 6.37 -14.13 13.66
C GLY A 310 5.91 -14.55 12.27
N VAL A 311 5.48 -13.59 11.42
CA VAL A 311 5.13 -13.87 10.01
C VAL A 311 6.33 -14.38 9.17
N GLY A 312 7.54 -14.30 9.71
CA GLY A 312 8.77 -14.75 9.06
C GLY A 312 9.31 -13.71 8.08
N ARG A 313 9.99 -14.17 7.02
CA ARG A 313 10.55 -13.28 6.01
C ARG A 313 9.44 -12.67 5.17
N MET A 314 9.42 -11.34 5.09
CA MET A 314 8.37 -10.54 4.50
C MET A 314 8.85 -9.71 3.33
N VAL A 315 8.11 -9.77 2.23
CA VAL A 315 8.22 -8.79 1.14
C VAL A 315 7.22 -7.68 1.42
N LEU A 316 7.65 -6.44 1.36
CA LEU A 316 6.81 -5.25 1.56
C LEU A 316 6.74 -4.48 0.24
N TRP A 317 5.58 -4.46 -0.41
CA TRP A 317 5.32 -3.74 -1.66
C TRP A 317 4.70 -2.38 -1.36
N ALA A 318 5.40 -1.30 -1.66
CA ALA A 318 4.89 0.07 -1.56
C ALA A 318 5.69 1.00 -2.47
N HIS A 319 5.20 2.22 -2.71
CA HIS A 319 5.93 3.23 -3.48
C HIS A 319 7.37 3.47 -2.99
N ASP A 320 8.29 3.88 -3.87
CA ASP A 320 9.69 4.22 -3.54
C ASP A 320 9.78 5.20 -2.37
N TYR A 321 8.88 6.18 -2.34
CA TYR A 321 8.74 7.14 -1.24
C TYR A 321 8.60 6.46 0.13
N HIS A 322 7.75 5.43 0.23
CA HIS A 322 7.49 4.74 1.49
C HIS A 322 8.63 3.81 1.88
N THR A 323 9.21 3.10 0.91
CA THR A 323 10.24 2.08 1.17
C THR A 323 11.64 2.64 1.31
N ALA A 324 11.92 3.84 0.80
CA ALA A 324 13.21 4.51 0.99
C ALA A 324 13.53 4.68 2.48
N ASN A 325 14.81 4.57 2.84
CA ASN A 325 15.33 5.03 4.13
C ASN A 325 15.60 6.54 4.05
N ASP A 326 14.53 7.34 4.05
CA ASP A 326 14.63 8.79 4.05
C ASP A 326 14.24 9.35 5.41
N ILE A 327 15.24 9.79 6.17
CA ILE A 327 15.10 10.35 7.51
C ILE A 327 14.74 11.85 7.50
N ARG A 328 14.52 12.45 6.33
CA ARG A 328 14.25 13.90 6.25
C ARG A 328 12.94 14.24 6.95
N GLN A 329 13.06 15.10 7.96
CA GLN A 329 12.02 15.50 8.90
C GLN A 329 11.02 16.50 8.29
N TYR A 330 9.76 16.39 8.70
CA TYR A 330 8.87 17.54 8.87
C TYR A 330 8.76 17.80 10.37
N THR A 331 8.98 19.04 10.81
CA THR A 331 8.77 19.41 12.22
C THR A 331 7.29 19.73 12.42
N LEU A 332 6.59 18.89 13.19
CA LEU A 332 5.20 19.02 13.63
C LEU A 332 5.03 19.70 14.98
N ASN A 333 4.64 20.98 15.04
CA ASN A 333 4.29 21.65 16.31
C ASN A 333 5.40 21.43 17.35
N ASP A 334 6.65 21.69 16.94
CA ASP A 334 7.88 21.46 17.72
C ASP A 334 8.20 19.99 18.06
N ALA A 335 7.53 19.02 17.43
CA ALA A 335 7.86 17.59 17.45
C ALA A 335 8.37 17.12 16.09
N ASP A 336 9.54 16.49 16.06
CA ASP A 336 10.10 15.96 14.81
C ASP A 336 9.35 14.68 14.41
N ILE A 337 8.74 14.67 13.20
CA ILE A 337 8.29 13.42 12.58
C ILE A 337 9.47 12.82 11.83
N GLU A 338 9.78 11.55 12.14
CA GLU A 338 11.04 10.90 11.78
C GLU A 338 10.92 10.06 10.50
N GLY A 339 10.73 10.72 9.36
CA GLY A 339 10.97 10.11 8.05
C GLY A 339 9.89 9.17 7.52
N THR A 340 10.25 8.44 6.47
CA THR A 340 9.39 7.50 5.73
C THR A 340 9.22 6.18 6.48
N MET A 341 8.27 5.35 6.05
CA MET A 341 8.11 4.00 6.61
C MET A 341 9.42 3.19 6.59
N GLY A 342 10.18 3.27 5.49
CA GLY A 342 11.48 2.61 5.35
C GLY A 342 12.54 3.14 6.32
N ALA A 343 12.47 4.42 6.73
CA ALA A 343 13.36 4.98 7.75
C ALA A 343 13.08 4.38 9.14
N TYR A 344 11.80 4.29 9.53
CA TYR A 344 11.40 3.61 10.78
C TYR A 344 11.80 2.13 10.78
N LEU A 345 11.53 1.41 9.68
CA LEU A 345 11.90 0.01 9.55
C LEU A 345 13.43 -0.17 9.60
N ARG A 346 14.21 0.71 8.97
CA ARG A 346 15.67 0.70 9.09
C ARG A 346 16.12 0.95 10.52
N HIS A 347 15.48 1.88 11.23
CA HIS A 347 15.81 2.18 12.62
C HIS A 347 15.55 0.98 13.55
N TRP A 348 14.39 0.34 13.42
CA TRP A 348 14.00 -0.78 14.30
C TRP A 348 14.65 -2.11 13.95
N LEU A 349 14.85 -2.40 12.67
CA LEU A 349 15.33 -3.70 12.18
C LEU A 349 16.81 -3.67 11.77
N GLY A 350 17.42 -2.48 11.64
CA GLY A 350 18.80 -2.33 11.20
C GLY A 350 19.05 -3.02 9.85
N PRO A 351 20.08 -3.88 9.73
CA PRO A 351 20.38 -4.59 8.48
C PRO A 351 19.37 -5.69 8.13
N ALA A 352 18.40 -5.99 9.00
CA ALA A 352 17.33 -6.92 8.68
C ALA A 352 16.24 -6.31 7.77
N TYR A 353 16.23 -4.98 7.62
CA TYR A 353 15.45 -4.29 6.60
C TYR A 353 16.34 -3.96 5.39
N LEU A 354 15.83 -4.24 4.19
CA LEU A 354 16.49 -3.91 2.92
C LEU A 354 15.53 -3.15 2.01
N SER A 355 15.95 -2.01 1.49
CA SER A 355 15.18 -1.15 0.60
C SER A 355 15.65 -1.30 -0.85
N VAL A 356 14.71 -1.60 -1.74
CA VAL A 356 14.91 -1.70 -3.19
C VAL A 356 14.09 -0.62 -3.86
N GLY A 357 14.72 0.33 -4.55
CA GLY A 357 14.03 1.31 -5.37
C GLY A 357 13.91 0.85 -6.83
N MET A 358 12.87 1.28 -7.55
CA MET A 358 12.73 1.01 -8.98
C MET A 358 12.61 2.29 -9.77
N THR A 359 13.49 2.50 -10.75
CA THR A 359 13.57 3.73 -11.52
C THR A 359 13.39 3.52 -13.00
N PHE A 360 13.03 4.58 -13.72
CA PHE A 360 13.00 4.56 -15.19
C PHE A 360 13.64 5.78 -15.85
N SER A 361 13.92 5.68 -17.16
CA SER A 361 14.59 6.73 -17.94
C SER A 361 13.72 7.36 -19.03
N SER A 362 12.72 6.63 -19.51
CA SER A 362 11.72 7.10 -20.48
C SER A 362 10.53 6.15 -20.49
N GLY A 363 9.38 6.58 -20.99
CA GLY A 363 8.22 5.71 -21.15
C GLY A 363 6.92 6.31 -20.65
N SER A 364 5.90 5.47 -20.52
CA SER A 364 4.57 5.84 -20.04
C SER A 364 4.17 5.15 -18.74
N PHE A 365 3.23 5.76 -18.03
CA PHE A 365 2.63 5.24 -16.79
C PHE A 365 1.20 5.76 -16.64
N ASN A 366 0.35 5.02 -15.92
CA ASN A 366 -0.97 5.49 -15.52
C ASN A 366 -0.90 6.36 -14.26
N ASP A 367 -1.78 7.35 -14.17
CA ASP A 367 -1.94 8.24 -13.01
C ASP A 367 -3.41 8.66 -12.86
N GLY A 368 -3.70 9.66 -11.99
CA GLY A 368 -5.05 10.22 -11.87
C GLY A 368 -6.07 9.22 -11.33
N PHE A 369 -5.62 8.22 -10.57
CA PHE A 369 -6.38 7.05 -10.14
C PHE A 369 -7.67 7.38 -9.39
N PHE A 370 -7.73 8.52 -8.69
CA PHE A 370 -8.87 8.95 -7.88
C PHE A 370 -9.69 10.09 -8.52
N THR A 371 -9.30 10.54 -9.72
CA THR A 371 -9.95 11.64 -10.44
C THR A 371 -10.29 11.19 -11.85
N HIS A 372 -9.30 11.23 -12.75
CA HIS A 372 -9.41 10.85 -14.15
C HIS A 372 -8.18 10.03 -14.53
N LEU A 373 -8.35 8.70 -14.54
CA LEU A 373 -7.33 7.77 -14.96
C LEU A 373 -6.78 8.16 -16.34
N SER A 374 -5.49 8.43 -16.41
CA SER A 374 -4.83 8.85 -17.65
C SER A 374 -3.45 8.22 -17.79
N ALA A 375 -2.97 8.10 -19.02
CA ALA A 375 -1.61 7.67 -19.29
C ALA A 375 -0.74 8.90 -19.58
N ASN A 376 0.30 9.09 -18.77
CA ASN A 376 1.30 10.13 -18.95
C ASN A 376 2.57 9.54 -19.57
N THR A 377 3.42 10.41 -20.13
CA THR A 377 4.66 9.99 -20.77
C THR A 377 5.78 10.96 -20.43
N ILE A 378 6.93 10.41 -20.03
CA ILE A 378 8.18 11.14 -19.88
C ILE A 378 9.13 10.65 -20.97
N THR A 379 9.53 11.55 -21.86
CA THR A 379 10.41 11.20 -23.00
C THR A 379 11.89 11.24 -22.62
N ALA A 380 12.26 12.08 -21.66
CA ALA A 380 13.61 12.17 -21.11
C ALA A 380 13.58 12.88 -19.75
N PHE A 381 14.55 12.54 -18.91
CA PHE A 381 14.85 13.26 -17.67
C PHE A 381 16.05 14.20 -17.85
N ASP A 382 16.25 15.09 -16.88
CA ASP A 382 17.49 15.85 -16.78
C ASP A 382 18.68 14.87 -16.71
N PRO A 383 19.69 14.97 -17.59
CA PRO A 383 20.85 14.06 -17.58
C PRO A 383 21.63 14.05 -16.26
N THR A 384 21.48 15.08 -15.43
CA THR A 384 22.11 15.21 -14.11
C THR A 384 21.26 14.65 -12.97
N SER A 385 19.98 14.35 -13.22
CA SER A 385 19.11 13.66 -12.27
C SER A 385 19.51 12.19 -12.09
N LEU A 386 19.02 11.56 -11.02
CA LEU A 386 19.19 10.14 -10.79
C LEU A 386 18.66 9.30 -11.97
N ASN A 387 17.45 9.61 -12.45
CA ASN A 387 16.85 8.95 -13.61
C ASN A 387 17.71 9.09 -14.86
N GLY A 388 18.23 10.29 -15.11
CA GLY A 388 19.07 10.61 -16.27
C GLY A 388 20.42 9.88 -16.25
N VAL A 389 21.09 9.88 -15.10
CA VAL A 389 22.36 9.17 -14.92
C VAL A 389 22.18 7.67 -15.11
N LEU A 390 21.19 7.07 -14.45
CA LEU A 390 20.94 5.62 -14.56
C LEU A 390 20.55 5.21 -15.99
N GLY A 391 19.87 6.09 -16.72
CA GLY A 391 19.49 5.89 -18.13
C GLY A 391 20.64 6.07 -19.14
N SER A 392 21.78 6.61 -18.72
CA SER A 392 22.93 6.83 -19.60
C SER A 392 23.81 5.57 -19.79
N VAL A 393 23.61 4.56 -18.95
CA VAL A 393 24.37 3.30 -18.95
C VAL A 393 23.91 2.42 -20.12
N ASN A 394 24.81 1.73 -20.83
CA ASN A 394 24.43 0.90 -21.97
C ASN A 394 23.88 -0.48 -21.56
N THR A 395 23.00 -0.50 -20.55
CA THR A 395 22.37 -1.71 -20.02
C THR A 395 20.88 -1.41 -19.84
N PRO A 396 19.99 -1.90 -20.73
CA PRO A 396 18.59 -1.45 -20.74
C PRO A 396 17.80 -1.71 -19.46
N ARG A 397 18.19 -2.76 -18.71
CA ARG A 397 17.54 -3.25 -17.51
C ARG A 397 18.57 -3.88 -16.60
N TYR A 398 18.70 -3.39 -15.38
CA TYR A 398 19.69 -3.91 -14.43
C TYR A 398 19.33 -3.64 -12.97
N MET A 399 19.88 -4.47 -12.10
CA MET A 399 19.92 -4.25 -10.65
C MET A 399 21.30 -3.69 -10.28
N LEU A 400 21.37 -2.83 -9.28
CA LEU A 400 22.60 -2.18 -8.82
C LEU A 400 22.63 -2.19 -7.29
N ASP A 401 23.65 -2.81 -6.72
CA ASP A 401 23.90 -2.83 -5.27
C ASP A 401 24.66 -1.58 -4.83
N LEU A 402 23.96 -0.60 -4.26
CA LEU A 402 24.58 0.66 -3.83
C LEU A 402 25.52 0.48 -2.64
N ARG A 403 25.38 -0.60 -1.87
CA ARG A 403 26.25 -0.92 -0.73
C ARG A 403 27.66 -1.33 -1.16
N GLN A 404 27.84 -1.68 -2.42
CA GLN A 404 29.15 -2.00 -3.01
C GLN A 404 29.89 -0.76 -3.53
N ALA A 405 29.29 0.43 -3.40
CA ALA A 405 29.93 1.66 -3.80
C ALA A 405 31.23 1.90 -3.02
N PRO A 406 32.23 2.55 -3.65
CA PRO A 406 33.43 2.97 -2.94
C PRO A 406 33.07 3.93 -1.80
N THR A 407 33.88 3.93 -0.74
CA THR A 407 33.67 4.80 0.44
C THR A 407 34.30 6.19 0.29
N SER A 408 34.82 6.51 -0.90
CA SER A 408 35.42 7.82 -1.24
C SER A 408 35.42 8.02 -2.76
N GLY A 409 35.76 9.24 -3.20
CA GLY A 409 35.84 9.60 -4.61
C GLY A 409 34.49 10.04 -5.22
N PRO A 410 34.45 10.22 -6.55
CA PRO A 410 33.30 10.82 -7.25
C PRO A 410 31.98 10.05 -7.11
N VAL A 411 32.05 8.71 -7.17
CA VAL A 411 30.87 7.83 -7.01
C VAL A 411 30.28 7.97 -5.60
N TYR A 412 31.13 7.89 -4.57
CA TYR A 412 30.71 8.11 -3.19
C TYR A 412 30.06 9.48 -3.01
N ALA A 413 30.73 10.54 -3.50
CA ALA A 413 30.24 11.90 -3.39
C ALA A 413 28.86 12.05 -4.05
N TRP A 414 28.65 11.46 -5.23
CA TRP A 414 27.36 11.48 -5.91
C TRP A 414 26.26 10.75 -5.11
N LEU A 415 26.56 9.55 -4.61
CA LEU A 415 25.61 8.73 -3.85
C LEU A 415 25.23 9.32 -2.47
N THR A 416 26.10 10.13 -1.87
CA THR A 416 25.86 10.77 -0.56
C THR A 416 25.41 12.23 -0.68
N THR A 417 25.29 12.76 -1.89
CA THR A 417 24.74 14.11 -2.15
C THR A 417 23.33 14.02 -2.69
N GLY A 418 22.57 15.11 -2.55
CA GLY A 418 21.18 15.17 -3.02
C GLY A 418 21.12 15.13 -4.54
N GLN A 419 20.61 14.03 -5.09
CA GLN A 419 20.29 13.84 -6.50
C GLN A 419 18.78 13.96 -6.69
N THR A 420 18.37 14.64 -7.75
CA THR A 420 16.95 14.70 -8.09
C THR A 420 16.47 13.35 -8.57
N LEU A 421 15.40 12.84 -7.96
CA LEU A 421 14.63 11.68 -8.40
C LEU A 421 13.19 12.17 -8.63
N ARG A 422 12.62 11.80 -9.77
CA ARG A 422 11.19 12.00 -10.00
C ARG A 422 10.41 11.03 -9.13
N LEU A 423 9.34 11.49 -8.49
CA LEU A 423 8.37 10.63 -7.83
C LEU A 423 6.98 10.92 -8.38
N VAL A 424 6.26 9.87 -8.78
CA VAL A 424 4.92 9.98 -9.35
C VAL A 424 3.93 9.29 -8.42
N GLY A 425 3.26 10.08 -7.59
CA GLY A 425 2.18 9.59 -6.73
C GLY A 425 0.90 9.25 -7.50
N THR A 426 -0.19 9.08 -6.75
CA THR A 426 -1.51 8.67 -7.31
C THR A 426 -2.34 9.81 -7.93
N GLY A 427 -1.84 11.05 -7.87
CA GLY A 427 -2.50 12.25 -8.39
C GLY A 427 -2.35 12.40 -9.91
N GLU A 428 -2.88 13.50 -10.46
CA GLU A 428 -2.70 13.85 -11.87
C GLU A 428 -1.35 14.54 -12.11
N GLY A 429 -0.71 14.21 -13.23
CA GLY A 429 0.50 14.83 -13.75
C GLY A 429 1.71 13.90 -13.76
N VAL A 430 2.85 14.48 -14.12
CA VAL A 430 4.11 13.74 -14.29
C VAL A 430 4.92 13.61 -13.00
N GLY A 431 4.29 13.81 -11.83
CA GLY A 431 4.95 13.78 -10.53
C GLY A 431 5.76 15.02 -10.18
N GLU A 432 6.59 14.91 -9.14
CA GLU A 432 7.44 15.98 -8.64
C GLU A 432 8.88 15.51 -8.43
N ASP A 433 9.82 16.43 -8.64
CA ASP A 433 11.23 16.20 -8.43
C ASP A 433 11.60 16.38 -6.96
N ARG A 434 12.15 15.33 -6.34
CA ARG A 434 12.64 15.38 -4.96
C ARG A 434 14.10 15.00 -4.89
N ALA A 435 14.85 15.67 -4.02
CA ALA A 435 16.25 15.34 -3.80
C ALA A 435 16.36 14.11 -2.88
N TYR A 436 17.03 13.05 -3.32
CA TYR A 436 17.39 11.88 -2.51
C TYR A 436 18.90 11.78 -2.39
N ARG A 437 19.41 11.20 -1.30
CA ARG A 437 20.80 10.73 -1.23
C ARG A 437 20.76 9.23 -1.55
N PRO A 438 21.07 8.81 -2.79
CA PRO A 438 20.67 7.48 -3.24
C PRO A 438 21.27 6.35 -2.40
N GLY A 439 22.54 6.50 -2.00
CA GLY A 439 23.24 5.51 -1.17
C GLY A 439 22.78 5.48 0.30
N GLU A 440 22.01 6.47 0.75
CA GLU A 440 21.36 6.46 2.07
C GLU A 440 19.92 5.93 1.98
N ALA A 441 19.22 6.26 0.88
CA ALA A 441 17.81 5.97 0.69
C ALA A 441 17.53 4.52 0.29
N PHE A 442 18.37 3.93 -0.57
CA PHE A 442 18.15 2.57 -1.10
C PHE A 442 19.41 1.72 -0.93
N ASP A 443 19.25 0.43 -0.65
CA ASP A 443 20.37 -0.52 -0.71
C ASP A 443 20.61 -1.00 -2.14
N VAL A 444 19.51 -1.21 -2.88
CA VAL A 444 19.51 -1.71 -4.26
C VAL A 444 18.62 -0.82 -5.10
N LEU A 445 19.05 -0.54 -6.34
CA LEU A 445 18.21 0.08 -7.36
C LEU A 445 17.99 -0.89 -8.51
N ILE A 446 16.79 -0.88 -9.08
CA ILE A 446 16.43 -1.60 -10.30
C ILE A 446 16.02 -0.57 -11.33
N ASN A 447 16.79 -0.42 -12.40
CA ASN A 447 16.53 0.59 -13.42
C ASN A 447 15.99 -0.04 -14.71
N PHE A 448 15.01 0.64 -15.31
CA PHE A 448 14.43 0.35 -16.61
C PHE A 448 14.62 1.53 -17.57
N HIS A 449 15.24 1.31 -18.71
CA HIS A 449 15.40 2.40 -19.69
C HIS A 449 14.06 2.87 -20.27
N ASN A 450 13.17 1.92 -20.56
CA ASN A 450 11.86 2.18 -21.13
C ASN A 450 10.80 1.43 -20.33
N VAL A 451 9.67 2.09 -20.08
CA VAL A 451 8.53 1.54 -19.37
C VAL A 451 7.21 1.88 -20.07
N HIS A 452 6.16 1.14 -19.73
CA HIS A 452 4.83 1.30 -20.29
C HIS A 452 3.77 1.42 -19.19
N ALA A 453 2.66 2.06 -19.53
CA ALA A 453 1.51 2.14 -18.65
C ALA A 453 1.00 0.74 -18.26
N SER A 454 0.68 0.58 -16.97
CA SER A 454 0.12 -0.64 -16.41
C SER A 454 -1.18 -1.05 -17.10
N GLN A 455 -1.47 -2.36 -17.09
CA GLN A 455 -2.63 -2.90 -17.77
C GLN A 455 -3.85 -2.87 -16.86
N MET A 456 -4.53 -1.73 -16.79
CA MET A 456 -5.72 -1.55 -15.95
C MET A 456 -6.83 -2.54 -16.33
N VAL A 457 -7.39 -3.24 -15.34
CA VAL A 457 -8.52 -4.14 -15.56
C VAL A 457 -9.84 -3.44 -15.23
N ASN A 458 -10.35 -2.73 -16.23
CA ASN A 458 -11.65 -2.07 -16.15
C ASN A 458 -12.74 -3.01 -16.69
N THR A 459 -13.21 -3.98 -15.89
CA THR A 459 -14.56 -4.61 -15.96
C THR A 459 -14.57 -5.94 -15.19
N TYR A 460 -15.68 -6.23 -14.48
CA TYR A 460 -16.11 -7.62 -14.36
C TYR A 460 -16.26 -8.14 -15.79
N PRO A 461 -15.63 -9.26 -16.22
CA PRO A 461 -15.96 -9.83 -17.51
C PRO A 461 -17.50 -9.94 -17.57
N PRO A 462 -18.14 -9.54 -18.69
CA PRO A 462 -19.59 -9.65 -18.79
C PRO A 462 -19.91 -11.07 -18.38
N VAL A 463 -20.80 -11.22 -17.39
CA VAL A 463 -21.27 -12.54 -16.94
C VAL A 463 -21.63 -13.26 -18.22
N VAL A 464 -20.83 -14.28 -18.58
CA VAL A 464 -21.22 -15.22 -19.62
C VAL A 464 -22.37 -15.96 -18.97
N THR A 465 -23.55 -15.37 -19.09
CA THR A 465 -24.76 -16.15 -19.03
C THR A 465 -24.55 -17.16 -20.13
N HIS A 466 -24.29 -18.41 -19.75
CA HIS A 466 -24.68 -19.50 -20.61
C HIS A 466 -26.17 -19.30 -20.80
N GLN A 467 -26.55 -18.54 -21.83
CA GLN A 467 -27.88 -18.64 -22.39
C GLN A 467 -28.02 -20.12 -22.72
N PRO A 468 -28.93 -20.85 -22.06
CA PRO A 468 -29.38 -22.10 -22.61
C PRO A 468 -29.84 -21.76 -24.02
N SER A 469 -29.32 -22.48 -25.01
CA SER A 469 -29.74 -22.39 -26.41
C SER A 469 -31.23 -22.08 -26.49
N ALA A 470 -31.58 -20.95 -27.08
CA ALA A 470 -32.93 -20.38 -27.11
C ALA A 470 -34.01 -21.46 -27.30
N ILE A 471 -34.62 -21.88 -26.19
CA ILE A 471 -35.94 -22.49 -26.19
C ILE A 471 -36.89 -21.33 -25.93
N THR A 472 -37.44 -20.82 -27.03
CA THR A 472 -38.54 -19.85 -27.18
C THR A 472 -39.34 -19.54 -25.89
N GLU A 473 -39.06 -18.39 -25.26
CA GLU A 473 -39.78 -17.82 -24.10
C GLU A 473 -41.23 -17.38 -24.39
N GLU A 474 -41.70 -17.43 -25.65
CA GLU A 474 -43.08 -17.06 -25.99
C GLU A 474 -44.13 -18.04 -25.43
N ARG A 475 -43.72 -19.26 -25.08
CA ARG A 475 -44.65 -20.33 -24.68
C ARG A 475 -45.06 -20.29 -23.20
N ASP A 476 -44.21 -19.74 -22.33
CA ASP A 476 -44.47 -19.69 -20.89
C ASP A 476 -45.39 -18.53 -20.51
N TYR A 477 -45.27 -17.38 -21.18
CA TYR A 477 -46.11 -16.22 -20.90
C TYR A 477 -47.61 -16.48 -21.10
N TRP A 478 -47.96 -17.18 -22.19
CA TRP A 478 -49.35 -17.59 -22.45
C TRP A 478 -49.83 -18.65 -21.47
N THR A 479 -48.94 -19.54 -21.01
CA THR A 479 -49.30 -20.58 -20.04
C THR A 479 -49.66 -19.98 -18.69
N TYR A 480 -48.92 -18.97 -18.22
CA TYR A 480 -49.24 -18.23 -17.00
C TYR A 480 -50.52 -17.40 -17.12
N ILE A 481 -50.77 -16.79 -18.29
CA ILE A 481 -52.03 -16.06 -18.54
C ILE A 481 -53.23 -17.02 -18.55
N ILE A 482 -53.11 -18.18 -19.23
CA ILE A 482 -54.18 -19.18 -19.28
C ILE A 482 -54.45 -19.77 -17.88
N LEU A 483 -53.40 -20.08 -17.11
CA LEU A 483 -53.54 -20.54 -15.72
C LEU A 483 -54.19 -19.47 -14.84
N GLY A 484 -53.81 -18.20 -14.99
CA GLY A 484 -54.39 -17.09 -14.25
C GLY A 484 -55.88 -16.88 -14.56
N VAL A 485 -56.26 -16.93 -15.83
CA VAL A 485 -57.67 -16.83 -16.27
C VAL A 485 -58.47 -18.03 -15.78
N PHE A 486 -57.91 -19.24 -15.82
CA PHE A 486 -58.58 -20.45 -15.33
C PHE A 486 -58.83 -20.38 -13.81
N LEU A 487 -57.82 -19.94 -13.04
CA LEU A 487 -57.95 -19.76 -11.59
C LEU A 487 -59.03 -18.72 -11.24
N PHE A 488 -59.09 -17.63 -11.99
CA PHE A 488 -60.10 -16.58 -11.82
C PHE A 488 -61.53 -17.10 -12.09
N ILE A 489 -61.72 -17.89 -13.16
CA ILE A 489 -63.03 -18.48 -13.48
C ILE A 489 -63.47 -19.47 -12.39
N VAL A 490 -62.55 -20.29 -11.86
CA VAL A 490 -62.85 -21.24 -10.77
C VAL A 490 -63.26 -20.51 -9.50
N LEU A 491 -62.53 -19.45 -9.12
CA LEU A 491 -62.86 -18.62 -7.95
C LEU A 491 -64.23 -17.92 -8.11
N LEU A 492 -64.52 -17.40 -9.29
CA LEU A 492 -65.80 -16.76 -9.60
C LEU A 492 -66.96 -17.78 -9.56
N GLY A 493 -66.75 -18.99 -10.08
CA GLY A 493 -67.73 -20.08 -10.01
C GLY A 493 -68.00 -20.53 -8.56
N GLY A 494 -66.96 -20.62 -7.74
CA GLY A 494 -67.08 -20.90 -6.31
C GLY A 494 -67.89 -19.84 -5.56
N LEU A 495 -67.65 -18.56 -5.86
CA LEU A 495 -68.39 -17.44 -5.28
C LEU A 495 -69.88 -17.47 -5.68
N ILE A 496 -70.19 -17.77 -6.94
CA ILE A 496 -71.58 -17.89 -7.42
C ILE A 496 -72.30 -19.07 -6.74
N LEU A 497 -71.62 -20.20 -6.54
CA LEU A 497 -72.18 -21.36 -5.83
C LEU A 497 -72.44 -21.07 -4.35
N LEU A 498 -71.55 -20.34 -3.68
CA LEU A 498 -71.73 -19.87 -2.30
C LEU A 498 -72.94 -18.93 -2.19
N LEU A 499 -73.08 -17.98 -3.11
CA LEU A 499 -74.21 -17.05 -3.15
C LEU A 499 -75.54 -17.76 -3.48
N LYS A 500 -75.54 -18.82 -4.30
CA LYS A 500 -76.72 -19.67 -4.53
C LYS A 500 -77.08 -20.53 -3.31
N ARG A 501 -76.10 -20.98 -2.51
CA ARG A 501 -76.34 -21.76 -1.29
C ARG A 501 -77.01 -20.93 -0.19
N HIS A 502 -76.78 -19.61 -0.15
CA HIS A 502 -77.46 -18.67 0.76
C HIS A 502 -78.84 -18.19 0.27
N ARG A 503 -79.30 -18.61 -0.93
CA ARG A 503 -80.63 -18.27 -1.46
C ARG A 503 -81.61 -19.44 -1.53
N ARG A 504 -81.41 -20.52 -0.77
CA ARG A 504 -82.47 -21.54 -0.59
C ARG A 504 -83.44 -21.08 0.50
N PRO A 505 -84.73 -20.86 0.21
CA PRO A 505 -85.72 -20.55 1.23
C PRO A 505 -86.02 -21.79 2.07
N ASP A 506 -86.15 -21.60 3.38
CA ASP A 506 -86.62 -22.60 4.33
C ASP A 506 -88.00 -23.12 3.89
N LYS A 507 -88.03 -24.37 3.44
CA LYS A 507 -89.28 -25.13 3.34
C LYS A 507 -89.59 -25.70 4.71
N ALA A 508 -90.68 -25.22 5.28
CA ALA A 508 -91.37 -25.76 6.43
C ALA A 508 -91.42 -27.30 6.44
N LYS A 509 -91.11 -27.89 7.59
CA LYS A 509 -91.63 -29.20 7.99
C LYS A 509 -92.45 -29.03 9.26
N SER A 510 -93.72 -29.37 9.11
CA SER A 510 -94.72 -29.60 10.15
C SER A 510 -94.30 -30.69 11.13
N ALA A 511 -94.45 -30.41 12.42
CA ALA A 511 -95.18 -31.23 13.38
C ALA A 511 -95.73 -30.31 14.47
#